data_AF-A0A485CB33-F1
#
_entry.id   AF-A0A485CB33-F1
#
_cell.length_a   1.000
_cell.length_b   1.000
_cell.length_c   1.000
_cell.angle_alpha   90.00
_cell.angle_beta   90.00
_cell.angle_gamma   90.00
#
_symmetry.space_group_name_H-M   'P 1'
#
loop_
_entity.id
_entity.type
_entity.pdbx_description
1 polymer ?
#
loop_
_entity_poly.entity_id
_entity_poly.type
_entity_poly.pdbx_seq_one_letter_code
_entity_poly.pdbx_strand_id
1 'polypeptide(L)'
;MPQQTAAVPPQDSLIHPLLMRNGNSQPMQRPTTPLPSLDLLTPPPSEVEPVDTFALEQMARLVEARLADFRIKADVVNYSPGPVITRFELNLAPGVKAARISNLSRDLARSLSTIAVRVVEVIPGKPYVGLELPNKKRQTVYLREVLDNTKFRDNPSPLTVVAG
;
A
#
# COMPACT_ATOMS: atom_id res chain seq x y z
N MET A 1 52.27 43.17 32.79
CA MET A 1 51.14 42.56 33.51
C MET A 1 50.02 42.33 32.52
N PRO A 2 49.87 41.12 31.93
CA PRO A 2 48.70 40.79 31.12
C PRO A 2 47.61 40.16 32.01
N GLN A 3 46.38 40.67 31.90
CA GLN A 3 45.19 40.12 32.55
C GLN A 3 44.72 38.86 31.83
N GLN A 4 44.51 37.79 32.62
CA GLN A 4 43.85 36.55 32.24
C GLN A 4 42.34 36.78 32.04
N THR A 5 41.80 36.35 30.91
CA THR A 5 40.37 36.03 30.77
C THR A 5 40.21 34.52 30.72
N ALA A 6 39.52 33.99 31.73
CA ALA A 6 39.27 32.57 31.94
C ALA A 6 38.34 31.98 30.86
N ALA A 7 38.66 30.76 30.41
CA ALA A 7 37.85 29.98 29.49
C ALA A 7 36.61 29.41 30.20
N VAL A 8 35.43 29.59 29.60
CA VAL A 8 34.18 28.95 30.04
C VAL A 8 34.17 27.50 29.53
N PRO A 9 33.89 26.48 30.36
CA PRO A 9 33.87 25.09 29.92
C PRO A 9 32.66 24.83 29.00
N PRO A 10 32.81 23.95 27.98
CA PRO A 10 31.70 23.59 27.09
C PRO A 10 30.67 22.79 27.88
N GLN A 11 29.42 23.24 27.86
CA GLN A 11 28.30 22.54 28.48
C GLN A 11 28.03 21.23 27.71
N ASP A 12 27.95 20.11 28.43
CA ASP A 12 27.55 18.81 27.92
C ASP A 12 26.13 18.88 27.34
N SER A 13 26.04 19.05 26.03
CA SER A 13 24.80 18.88 25.29
C SER A 13 24.60 17.39 24.99
N LEU A 14 23.54 16.79 25.54
CA LEU A 14 23.12 15.40 25.29
C LEU A 14 22.62 15.15 23.85
N ILE A 15 22.65 16.16 22.98
CA ILE A 15 22.24 16.04 21.58
C ILE A 15 23.42 15.55 20.74
N HIS A 16 23.24 14.40 20.08
CA HIS A 16 24.22 13.79 19.19
C HIS A 16 24.63 14.79 18.07
N PRO A 17 25.92 14.96 17.74
CA PRO A 17 26.41 15.97 16.80
C PRO A 17 25.73 15.97 15.42
N LEU A 18 25.26 14.81 14.95
CA LEU A 18 24.51 14.65 13.70
C LEU A 18 23.11 15.30 13.71
N LEU A 19 22.56 15.57 14.89
CA LEU A 19 21.25 16.22 15.09
C LEU A 19 21.40 17.72 15.33
N MET A 20 22.63 18.22 15.53
CA MET A 20 22.93 19.64 15.56
C MET A 20 22.88 20.19 14.14
N ARG A 21 21.67 20.53 13.68
CA ARG A 21 21.46 21.28 12.42
C ARG A 21 21.90 22.73 12.62
N ASN A 22 23.19 22.93 12.87
CA ASN A 22 23.81 24.24 12.71
C ASN A 22 23.65 24.60 11.23
N GLY A 23 23.25 25.85 10.93
CA GLY A 23 22.92 26.36 9.59
C GLY A 23 24.07 26.37 8.57
N ASN A 24 25.03 25.45 8.71
CA ASN A 24 26.08 25.20 7.77
C ASN A 24 25.51 24.26 6.71
N SER A 25 25.11 24.86 5.59
CA SER A 25 24.96 24.21 4.29
C SER A 25 26.30 23.62 3.84
N GLN A 26 26.81 22.61 4.56
CA GLN A 26 27.85 21.77 3.99
C GLN A 26 27.23 21.11 2.78
N PRO A 27 27.82 21.28 1.58
CA PRO A 27 27.31 20.60 0.40
C PRO A 27 27.33 19.11 0.73
N MET A 28 26.15 18.48 0.71
CA MET A 28 26.04 17.02 0.80
C MET A 28 27.01 16.47 -0.23
N GLN A 29 28.08 15.84 0.23
CA GLN A 29 29.13 15.32 -0.63
C GLN A 29 28.46 14.23 -1.47
N ARG A 30 28.03 14.59 -2.68
CA ARG A 30 27.37 13.65 -3.58
C ARG A 30 28.40 12.58 -3.90
N PRO A 31 28.07 11.29 -3.71
CA PRO A 31 28.94 10.23 -4.18
C PRO A 31 29.27 10.50 -5.66
N THR A 32 30.57 10.60 -5.97
CA THR A 32 31.06 10.77 -7.35
C THR A 32 30.98 9.48 -8.14
N THR A 33 30.70 8.36 -7.47
CA THR A 33 30.39 7.09 -8.09
C THR A 33 29.04 7.17 -8.80
N PRO A 34 28.95 6.75 -10.07
CA PRO A 34 27.66 6.68 -10.75
C PRO A 34 26.71 5.75 -9.99
N LEU A 35 25.41 6.07 -10.03
CA LEU A 35 24.39 5.21 -9.43
C LEU A 35 24.37 3.84 -10.16
N PRO A 36 24.05 2.75 -9.43
CA PRO A 36 23.93 1.43 -10.05
C PRO A 36 22.84 1.41 -11.12
N SER A 37 23.04 0.61 -12.19
CA SER A 37 22.03 0.41 -13.22
C SER A 37 20.86 -0.44 -12.70
N LEU A 38 19.66 -0.17 -13.21
CA LEU A 38 18.48 -1.02 -12.99
C LEU A 38 18.62 -2.42 -13.61
N ASP A 39 19.61 -2.63 -14.48
CA ASP A 39 19.92 -3.95 -15.06
C ASP A 39 20.45 -4.97 -14.03
N LEU A 40 20.85 -4.50 -12.86
CA LEU A 40 21.16 -5.35 -11.72
C LEU A 40 19.91 -5.98 -11.09
N LEU A 41 18.71 -5.51 -11.46
CA LEU A 41 17.44 -6.00 -10.95
C LEU A 41 16.73 -6.87 -11.99
N THR A 42 16.07 -7.93 -11.50
CA THR A 42 15.22 -8.80 -12.31
C THR A 42 14.09 -8.01 -12.97
N PRO A 43 13.92 -8.08 -14.30
CA PRO A 43 12.81 -7.43 -14.99
C PRO A 43 11.47 -8.12 -14.70
N PRO A 44 10.35 -7.36 -14.77
CA PRO A 44 9.03 -7.96 -14.73
C PRO A 44 8.80 -8.85 -15.97
N PRO A 45 7.94 -9.87 -15.88
CA PRO A 45 7.56 -10.69 -17.03
C PRO A 45 6.91 -9.82 -18.12
N SER A 46 7.20 -10.13 -19.38
CA SER A 46 6.68 -9.38 -20.54
C SER A 46 5.20 -9.64 -20.81
N GLU A 47 4.68 -10.79 -20.38
CA GLU A 47 3.28 -11.16 -20.56
C GLU A 47 2.49 -10.90 -19.28
N VAL A 48 1.50 -10.00 -19.39
CA VAL A 48 0.51 -9.77 -18.34
C VAL A 48 -0.65 -10.72 -18.61
N GLU A 49 -0.98 -11.57 -17.63
CA GLU A 49 -2.15 -12.42 -17.78
C GLU A 49 -3.43 -11.59 -17.87
N PRO A 50 -4.33 -11.91 -18.83
CA PRO A 50 -5.58 -11.21 -18.97
C PRO A 50 -6.48 -11.46 -17.77
N VAL A 51 -7.28 -10.45 -17.42
CA VAL A 51 -8.30 -10.57 -16.39
C VAL A 51 -9.44 -11.43 -16.92
N ASP A 52 -9.74 -12.53 -16.24
CA ASP A 52 -10.91 -13.37 -16.51
C ASP A 52 -12.18 -12.75 -15.92
N THR A 53 -12.89 -11.98 -16.74
CA THR A 53 -14.14 -11.30 -16.35
C THR A 53 -15.25 -12.28 -15.98
N PHE A 54 -15.32 -13.44 -16.63
CA PHE A 54 -16.32 -14.47 -16.33
C PHE A 54 -16.09 -15.07 -14.94
N ALA A 55 -14.84 -15.34 -14.57
CA ALA A 55 -14.52 -15.78 -13.21
C ALA A 55 -14.85 -14.71 -12.16
N LEU A 56 -14.65 -13.42 -12.48
CA LEU A 56 -15.00 -12.32 -11.57
C LEU A 56 -16.49 -12.18 -11.37
N GLU A 57 -17.31 -12.31 -12.41
CA GLU A 57 -18.77 -12.29 -12.30
C GLU A 57 -19.30 -13.47 -11.48
N GLN A 58 -18.74 -14.67 -11.67
CA GLN A 58 -19.09 -15.82 -10.84
C GLN A 58 -18.71 -15.60 -9.36
N MET A 59 -17.53 -15.02 -9.12
CA MET A 59 -17.11 -14.66 -7.77
C MET A 59 -18.02 -13.61 -7.14
N ALA A 60 -18.46 -12.60 -7.90
CA ALA A 60 -19.41 -11.59 -7.44
C ALA A 60 -20.72 -12.23 -6.97
N ARG A 61 -21.32 -13.10 -7.78
CA ARG A 61 -22.54 -13.84 -7.41
C ARG A 61 -22.34 -14.72 -6.18
N LEU A 62 -21.17 -15.35 -6.07
CA LEU A 62 -20.82 -16.16 -4.90
C LEU A 62 -20.71 -15.29 -3.64
N VAL A 63 -20.11 -14.10 -3.72
CA VAL A 63 -20.02 -13.14 -2.62
C VAL A 63 -21.42 -12.73 -2.14
N GLU A 64 -22.32 -12.38 -3.05
CA GLU A 64 -23.72 -12.05 -2.71
C GLU A 64 -24.42 -13.22 -2.00
N ALA A 65 -24.30 -14.43 -2.55
CA ALA A 65 -24.87 -15.62 -1.95
C ALA A 65 -24.31 -15.89 -0.54
N ARG A 66 -23.00 -15.76 -0.35
CA ARG A 66 -22.38 -15.95 0.98
C ARG A 66 -22.78 -14.88 1.98
N LEU A 67 -22.93 -13.63 1.56
CA LEU A 67 -23.45 -12.57 2.43
C LEU A 67 -24.91 -12.86 2.83
N ALA A 68 -25.72 -13.36 1.89
CA ALA A 68 -27.11 -13.72 2.15
C ALA A 68 -27.23 -14.86 3.20
N ASP A 69 -26.32 -15.85 3.19
CA ASP A 69 -26.26 -16.91 4.21
C ASP A 69 -26.12 -16.35 5.64
N PHE A 70 -25.42 -15.22 5.81
CA PHE A 70 -25.28 -14.51 7.09
C PHE A 70 -26.40 -13.49 7.35
N ARG A 71 -27.48 -13.53 6.56
CA ARG A 71 -28.59 -12.56 6.58
C ARG A 71 -28.12 -11.13 6.35
N ILE A 72 -27.15 -10.95 5.45
CA ILE A 72 -26.68 -9.65 4.97
C ILE A 72 -27.09 -9.54 3.51
N LYS A 73 -28.09 -8.69 3.24
CA LYS A 73 -28.52 -8.40 1.88
C LYS A 73 -27.64 -7.29 1.30
N ALA A 74 -26.90 -7.62 0.25
CA ALA A 74 -26.01 -6.72 -0.46
C ALA A 74 -25.89 -7.17 -1.91
N ASP A 75 -25.76 -6.21 -2.81
CA ASP A 75 -25.57 -6.44 -4.24
C ASP A 75 -24.16 -5.98 -4.65
N VAL A 76 -23.46 -6.76 -5.46
CA VAL A 76 -22.18 -6.38 -6.05
C VAL A 76 -22.47 -5.49 -7.27
N VAL A 77 -22.20 -4.20 -7.12
CA VAL A 77 -22.46 -3.21 -8.19
C VAL A 77 -21.28 -3.02 -9.12
N ASN A 78 -20.07 -3.34 -8.66
CA ASN A 78 -18.86 -3.22 -9.46
C ASN A 78 -17.73 -4.08 -8.88
N TYR A 79 -16.66 -4.29 -9.67
CA TYR A 79 -15.43 -4.89 -9.21
C TYR A 79 -14.22 -4.24 -9.87
N SER A 80 -13.09 -4.23 -9.16
CA SER A 80 -11.83 -3.65 -9.61
C SER A 80 -10.69 -4.63 -9.32
N PRO A 81 -10.23 -5.38 -10.33
CA PRO A 81 -9.12 -6.31 -10.19
C PRO A 81 -7.80 -5.54 -10.11
N GLY A 82 -6.94 -5.92 -9.17
CA GLY A 82 -5.57 -5.44 -9.06
C GLY A 82 -4.57 -6.61 -9.11
N PRO A 83 -3.26 -6.36 -8.93
CA PRO A 83 -2.23 -7.39 -9.06
C PRO A 83 -2.34 -8.54 -8.05
N VAL A 84 -2.73 -8.22 -6.81
CA VAL A 84 -2.75 -9.18 -5.68
C VAL A 84 -4.18 -9.50 -5.22
N ILE A 85 -5.06 -8.51 -5.28
CA ILE A 85 -6.43 -8.58 -4.80
C ILE A 85 -7.40 -8.07 -5.86
N THR A 86 -8.65 -8.48 -5.74
CA THR A 86 -9.78 -7.87 -6.44
C THR A 86 -10.71 -7.25 -5.41
N ARG A 87 -11.08 -5.99 -5.61
CA ARG A 87 -12.06 -5.30 -4.76
C ARG A 87 -13.44 -5.39 -5.40
N PHE A 88 -14.40 -5.93 -4.68
CA PHE A 88 -15.83 -5.89 -5.03
C PHE A 88 -16.49 -4.73 -4.30
N GLU A 89 -17.30 -3.95 -5.02
CA GLU A 89 -18.07 -2.84 -4.47
C GLU A 89 -19.48 -3.34 -4.14
N LEU A 90 -19.84 -3.27 -2.86
CA LEU A 90 -21.10 -3.76 -2.33
C LEU A 90 -22.04 -2.59 -2.04
N ASN A 91 -23.22 -2.65 -2.64
CA ASN A 91 -24.36 -1.83 -2.25
C ASN A 91 -25.16 -2.58 -1.18
N LEU A 92 -25.16 -2.06 0.04
CA LEU A 92 -25.87 -2.71 1.15
C LEU A 92 -27.34 -2.32 1.16
N ALA A 93 -28.21 -3.27 1.53
CA ALA A 93 -29.61 -2.95 1.77
C ALA A 93 -29.75 -1.91 2.91
N PRO A 94 -30.81 -1.06 2.87
CA PRO A 94 -31.05 -0.08 3.93
C PRO A 94 -31.06 -0.70 5.33
N GLY A 95 -30.39 -0.04 6.27
CA GLY A 95 -30.29 -0.47 7.67
C GLY A 95 -29.19 -1.50 7.96
N VAL A 96 -28.52 -2.06 6.94
CA VAL A 96 -27.35 -2.93 7.12
C VAL A 96 -26.10 -2.07 7.38
N LYS A 97 -25.46 -2.28 8.53
CA LYS A 97 -24.22 -1.56 8.90
C LYS A 97 -22.98 -2.27 8.35
N ALA A 98 -22.02 -1.52 7.80
CA ALA A 98 -20.75 -2.04 7.30
C ALA A 98 -19.98 -2.87 8.35
N ALA A 99 -19.98 -2.41 9.62
CA ALA A 99 -19.35 -3.11 10.74
C ALA A 99 -19.82 -4.56 10.92
N ARG A 100 -21.04 -4.89 10.51
CA ARG A 100 -21.55 -6.27 10.56
C ARG A 100 -20.76 -7.20 9.64
N ILE A 101 -20.32 -6.69 8.48
CA ILE A 101 -19.51 -7.43 7.51
C ILE A 101 -18.07 -7.52 8.03
N SER A 102 -17.53 -6.42 8.57
CA SER A 102 -16.19 -6.39 9.19
C SER A 102 -16.03 -7.48 10.25
N ASN A 103 -17.04 -7.63 11.13
CA ASN A 103 -17.05 -8.65 12.19
C ASN A 103 -17.17 -10.09 11.67
N LEU A 104 -17.66 -10.30 10.45
CA LEU A 104 -17.80 -11.61 9.83
C LEU A 104 -16.66 -11.96 8.86
N SER A 105 -15.68 -11.07 8.69
CA SER A 105 -14.59 -11.22 7.71
C SER A 105 -13.92 -12.60 7.73
N ARG A 106 -13.68 -13.18 8.90
CA ARG A 106 -13.07 -14.51 9.06
C ARG A 106 -13.99 -15.65 8.60
N ASP A 107 -15.28 -15.57 8.94
CA ASP A 107 -16.26 -16.57 8.52
C ASP A 107 -16.60 -16.47 7.03
N LEU A 108 -16.61 -15.25 6.51
CA LEU A 108 -16.77 -14.96 5.09
C LEU A 108 -15.59 -15.52 4.30
N ALA A 109 -14.35 -15.30 4.77
CA ALA A 109 -13.15 -15.87 4.16
C ALA A 109 -13.25 -17.41 4.05
N ARG A 110 -13.65 -18.07 5.14
CA ARG A 110 -13.89 -19.51 5.19
C ARG A 110 -14.98 -19.96 4.22
N SER A 111 -16.10 -19.23 4.14
CA SER A 111 -17.22 -19.55 3.26
C SER A 111 -16.91 -19.38 1.76
N LEU A 112 -15.98 -18.47 1.44
CA LEU A 112 -15.46 -18.25 0.09
C LEU A 112 -14.24 -19.11 -0.26
N SER A 113 -13.76 -19.97 0.66
CA SER A 113 -12.52 -20.73 0.47
C SER A 113 -11.31 -19.84 0.15
N THR A 114 -11.25 -18.66 0.76
CA THR A 114 -10.13 -17.72 0.64
C THR A 114 -9.35 -17.64 1.94
N ILE A 115 -8.07 -17.30 1.86
CA ILE A 115 -7.19 -17.21 3.04
C ILE A 115 -7.64 -16.11 3.99
N ALA A 116 -8.05 -14.97 3.43
CA ALA A 116 -8.50 -13.80 4.17
C ALA A 116 -9.38 -12.93 3.28
N VAL A 117 -10.23 -12.13 3.93
CA VAL A 117 -11.05 -11.10 3.30
C VAL A 117 -10.79 -9.79 4.04
N ARG A 118 -10.59 -8.71 3.30
CA ARG A 118 -10.49 -7.37 3.89
C ARG A 118 -11.73 -6.55 3.56
N VAL A 119 -12.33 -5.96 4.59
CA VAL A 119 -13.51 -5.10 4.45
C VAL A 119 -13.05 -3.64 4.53
N VAL A 120 -13.44 -2.86 3.53
CA VAL A 120 -13.23 -1.42 3.45
C VAL A 120 -14.57 -0.76 3.68
N GLU A 121 -14.79 -0.24 4.88
CA GLU A 121 -16.12 0.27 5.27
C GLU A 121 -16.58 1.46 4.44
N VAL A 122 -15.65 2.29 3.97
CA VAL A 122 -15.94 3.46 3.13
C VAL A 122 -14.99 3.50 1.94
N ILE A 123 -15.53 3.52 0.73
CA ILE A 123 -14.79 3.81 -0.49
C ILE A 123 -14.84 5.32 -0.74
N PRO A 124 -13.70 6.03 -0.83
CA PRO A 124 -13.69 7.47 -1.10
C PRO A 124 -14.47 7.82 -2.38
N GLY A 125 -15.44 8.73 -2.26
CA GLY A 125 -16.26 9.19 -3.39
C GLY A 125 -17.38 8.25 -3.83
N LYS A 126 -17.60 7.10 -3.15
CA LYS A 126 -18.67 6.15 -3.49
C LYS A 126 -19.46 5.72 -2.25
N PRO A 127 -20.79 5.57 -2.33
CA PRO A 127 -21.62 5.13 -1.22
C PRO A 127 -21.62 3.60 -1.04
N TYR A 128 -20.48 2.94 -1.28
CA TYR A 128 -20.36 1.48 -1.30
C TYR A 128 -19.32 1.00 -0.29
N VAL A 129 -19.50 -0.24 0.16
CA VAL A 129 -18.53 -0.97 0.98
C VAL A 129 -17.62 -1.78 0.07
N GLY A 130 -16.31 -1.75 0.30
CA GLY A 130 -15.35 -2.56 -0.44
C GLY A 130 -15.12 -3.90 0.22
N LEU A 131 -15.14 -4.97 -0.57
CA LEU A 131 -14.75 -6.31 -0.14
C LEU A 131 -13.58 -6.79 -0.99
N GLU A 132 -12.41 -6.89 -0.38
CA GLU A 132 -11.16 -7.24 -1.04
C GLU A 132 -10.88 -8.74 -0.86
N LEU A 133 -10.79 -9.44 -1.99
CA LEU A 133 -10.47 -10.86 -2.06
C LEU A 133 -9.09 -11.07 -2.67
N PRO A 134 -8.28 -12.02 -2.19
CA PRO A 134 -7.04 -12.40 -2.86
C PRO A 134 -7.36 -13.01 -4.23
N ASN A 135 -6.56 -12.65 -5.23
CA ASN A 135 -6.66 -13.28 -6.55
C ASN A 135 -6.19 -14.74 -6.47
N LYS A 136 -6.76 -15.61 -7.32
CA LYS A 136 -6.29 -17.00 -7.48
C LYS A 136 -4.84 -17.04 -7.94
N LYS A 137 -4.47 -16.18 -8.89
CA LYS A 137 -3.09 -15.94 -9.29
C LYS A 137 -2.69 -14.53 -8.90
N ARG A 138 -1.72 -14.42 -8.00
CA ARG A 138 -1.14 -13.14 -7.60
C ARG A 138 0.01 -12.79 -8.54
N GLN A 139 0.09 -11.53 -8.93
CA GLN A 139 1.19 -11.01 -9.72
C GLN A 139 2.25 -10.41 -8.79
N THR A 140 3.52 -10.69 -9.07
CA THR A 140 4.64 -10.10 -8.34
C THR A 140 4.87 -8.69 -8.84
N VAL A 141 4.94 -7.72 -7.92
CA VAL A 141 5.36 -6.35 -8.21
C VAL A 141 6.87 -6.28 -8.09
N TYR A 142 7.58 -5.92 -9.17
CA TYR A 142 9.04 -5.95 -9.21
C TYR A 142 9.62 -4.62 -8.75
N LEU A 143 10.69 -4.63 -7.96
CA LEU A 143 11.37 -3.40 -7.54
C LEU A 143 11.81 -2.56 -8.75
N ARG A 144 12.32 -3.20 -9.81
CA ARG A 144 12.71 -2.54 -11.05
C ARG A 144 11.56 -1.76 -11.69
N GLU A 145 10.37 -2.36 -11.73
CA GLU A 145 9.16 -1.76 -12.32
C GLU A 145 8.79 -0.45 -11.63
N VAL A 146 8.86 -0.42 -10.30
CA VAL A 146 8.49 0.77 -9.53
C VAL A 146 9.59 1.83 -9.53
N LEU A 147 10.87 1.42 -9.54
CA LEU A 147 12.00 2.35 -9.66
C LEU A 147 12.07 3.02 -11.04
N ASP A 148 11.63 2.33 -12.09
CA ASP A 148 11.60 2.89 -13.44
C ASP A 148 10.41 3.83 -13.66
N ASN A 149 9.47 3.91 -12.70
CA ASN A 149 8.34 4.83 -12.76
C ASN A 149 8.78 6.29 -12.59
N THR A 150 8.17 7.20 -13.36
CA THR A 150 8.43 8.65 -13.29
C THR A 150 8.23 9.23 -11.89
N LYS A 151 7.26 8.71 -11.12
CA LYS A 151 7.03 9.14 -9.73
C LYS A 151 8.25 8.94 -8.82
N PHE A 152 9.05 7.91 -9.06
CA PHE A 152 10.30 7.70 -8.33
C PHE A 152 11.44 8.50 -8.96
N ARG A 153 11.62 8.39 -10.29
CA ARG A 153 12.74 9.01 -11.02
C ARG A 153 12.77 10.54 -10.91
N ASP A 154 11.60 11.18 -10.90
CA ASP A 154 11.48 12.63 -10.88
C ASP A 154 11.38 13.21 -9.46
N ASN A 155 11.39 12.36 -8.42
CA ASN A 155 11.31 12.81 -7.04
C ASN A 155 12.66 13.40 -6.60
N PRO A 156 12.73 14.69 -6.20
CA PRO A 156 13.99 15.33 -5.83
C PRO A 156 14.52 14.87 -4.46
N SER A 157 13.71 14.19 -3.65
CA SER A 157 14.11 13.75 -2.31
C SER A 157 15.14 12.61 -2.40
N PRO A 158 16.32 12.74 -1.78
CA PRO A 158 17.32 11.66 -1.71
C PRO A 158 16.90 10.52 -0.77
N LEU A 159 15.78 10.68 -0.07
CA LEU A 159 15.19 9.67 0.83
C LEU A 159 13.91 9.06 0.26
N THR A 160 13.69 9.20 -1.05
CA THR A 160 12.56 8.54 -1.72
C THR A 160 12.74 7.04 -1.62
N VAL A 161 11.70 6.35 -1.14
CA VAL A 161 11.67 4.90 -1.03
C VAL A 161 10.52 4.33 -1.86
N VAL A 162 10.75 3.16 -2.44
CA VAL A 162 9.70 2.38 -3.09
C VAL A 162 9.00 1.53 -2.04
N ALA A 163 7.67 1.59 -1.99
CA ALA A 163 6.84 0.69 -1.18
C ALA A 163 6.25 -0.47 -2.00
N GLY A 164 5.95 -0.21 -3.28
CA GLY A 164 5.27 -1.12 -4.21
C GLY A 164 4.28 -0.37 -5.08
#